data_AF-A0AA95KGA4-F1
#
_entry.id   AF-A0AA95KGA4-F1
#
_cell.length_a   1.000
_cell.length_b   1.000
_cell.length_c   1.000
_cell.angle_alpha   90.00
_cell.angle_beta   90.00
_cell.angle_gamma   90.00
#
_symmetry.space_group_name_H-M   'P 1'
#
loop_
_entity.id
_entity.type
_entity.pdbx_description
1 polymer ?
#
loop_
_entity_poly.entity_id
_entity_poly.type
_entity_poly.pdbx_seq_one_letter_code
_entity_poly.pdbx_strand_id
1 'polypeptide(L)'
;MVRGLADIGAEGVLLAGAGRAILLQIADPKVGHGVAEHSNFAERPMDRLRATMTYVYAVVYGSEEQLKTVRRAVNRAHAPVRREPDGATKGYNAFDAESQLWVVATLYETAVTVYEQIHGKLDDDTADRIYREYARIGTALQLPADRWPADRAAFAAYWDDQVRGLHPDDKALRVARDLLYPAGGPLFLRLVMPLARFLTAGLLPDHLREGFGFEWSAGQARRFERTMRMMGRVYPRLPERIRHWPRDYYLGRLVVEAEVPHA
;
A
#
# COMPACT_ATOMS: atom_id res chain seq x y z
N MET A 1 -3.87 -23.95 -4.66
CA MET A 1 -5.06 -23.44 -3.95
C MET A 1 -4.56 -22.46 -2.90
N VAL A 2 -5.11 -21.25 -2.88
CA VAL A 2 -4.76 -20.22 -1.88
C VAL A 2 -5.29 -20.67 -0.53
N ARG A 3 -4.48 -20.58 0.52
CA ARG A 3 -4.83 -21.02 1.88
C ARG A 3 -4.81 -19.88 2.88
N GLY A 4 -4.19 -18.74 2.58
CA GLY A 4 -4.14 -17.59 3.50
C GLY A 4 -3.31 -16.42 2.97
N LEU A 5 -3.03 -15.46 3.85
CA LEU A 5 -2.29 -14.23 3.56
C LEU A 5 -0.90 -14.51 2.99
N ALA A 6 -0.22 -15.53 3.50
CA ALA A 6 1.11 -15.92 3.04
C ALA A 6 1.14 -16.40 1.58
N ASP A 7 0.03 -16.89 1.03
CA ASP A 7 -0.02 -17.29 -0.38
C ASP A 7 -0.24 -16.06 -1.28
N ILE A 8 -1.18 -15.16 -0.93
CA ILE A 8 -1.43 -13.96 -1.74
C ILE A 8 -0.30 -12.94 -1.63
N GLY A 9 0.30 -12.80 -0.44
CA GLY A 9 1.35 -11.83 -0.16
C GLY A 9 2.65 -12.11 -0.92
N ALA A 10 2.83 -13.35 -1.39
CA ALA A 10 4.00 -13.74 -2.15
C ALA A 10 3.92 -13.25 -3.60
N GLU A 11 2.72 -12.95 -4.10
CA GLU A 11 2.51 -12.53 -5.48
C GLU A 11 3.03 -11.10 -5.71
N GLY A 12 4.13 -10.98 -6.45
CA GLY A 12 4.69 -9.70 -6.88
C GLY A 12 3.74 -8.82 -7.69
N VAL A 13 2.65 -9.36 -8.26
CA VAL A 13 1.64 -8.55 -8.98
C VAL A 13 0.95 -7.54 -8.08
N LEU A 14 0.91 -7.77 -6.76
CA LEU A 14 0.34 -6.82 -5.81
C LEU A 14 1.04 -5.45 -5.84
N LEU A 15 2.31 -5.40 -6.28
CA LEU A 15 3.04 -4.14 -6.49
C LEU A 15 2.40 -3.26 -7.58
N ALA A 16 1.62 -3.82 -8.50
CA ALA A 16 0.84 -3.04 -9.47
C ALA A 16 -0.20 -2.12 -8.77
N GLY A 17 -0.64 -2.49 -7.57
CA GLY A 17 -1.54 -1.68 -6.75
C GLY A 17 -0.85 -0.68 -5.83
N ALA A 18 0.49 -0.68 -5.75
CA ALA A 18 1.21 0.15 -4.76
C ALA A 18 0.88 1.65 -4.88
N GLY A 19 0.80 2.18 -6.11
CA GLY A 19 0.42 3.57 -6.33
C GLY A 19 -1.00 3.87 -5.86
N ARG A 20 -1.95 2.95 -6.11
CA ARG A 20 -3.35 3.08 -5.67
C ARG A 20 -3.46 3.12 -4.14
N ALA A 21 -2.80 2.19 -3.43
CA ALA A 21 -2.78 2.18 -1.97
C ALA A 21 -2.23 3.49 -1.41
N ILE A 22 -1.11 3.99 -1.96
CA ILE A 22 -0.52 5.25 -1.52
C ILE A 22 -1.44 6.44 -1.79
N LEU A 23 -2.09 6.50 -2.96
CA LEU A 23 -3.00 7.60 -3.29
C LEU A 23 -4.24 7.61 -2.37
N LEU A 24 -4.79 6.44 -2.04
CA LEU A 24 -5.85 6.32 -1.03
C LEU A 24 -5.40 6.79 0.36
N GLN A 25 -4.17 6.44 0.76
CA GLN A 25 -3.60 6.86 2.03
C GLN A 25 -3.45 8.37 2.12
N ILE A 26 -2.82 9.00 1.13
CA ILE A 26 -2.52 10.44 1.17
C ILE A 26 -3.74 11.31 0.89
N ALA A 27 -4.84 10.73 0.39
CA ALA A 27 -6.12 11.42 0.29
C ALA A 27 -6.77 11.67 1.66
N ASP A 28 -6.37 10.94 2.70
CA ASP A 28 -6.70 11.29 4.08
C ASP A 28 -5.79 12.46 4.53
N PRO A 29 -6.35 13.59 5.00
CA PRO A 29 -5.55 14.75 5.35
C PRO A 29 -4.50 14.50 6.45
N LYS A 30 -4.79 13.67 7.46
CA LYS A 30 -3.83 13.40 8.54
C LYS A 30 -2.61 12.67 7.96
N VAL A 31 -2.84 11.63 7.16
CA VAL A 31 -1.78 10.84 6.52
C VAL A 31 -1.06 11.65 5.45
N GLY A 32 -1.80 12.33 4.57
CA GLY A 32 -1.25 13.16 3.50
C GLY A 32 -0.35 14.28 4.01
N HIS A 33 -0.77 14.99 5.07
CA HIS A 33 0.02 16.06 5.67
C HIS A 33 1.26 15.52 6.37
N GLY A 34 1.14 14.44 7.13
CA GLY A 34 2.30 13.79 7.76
C GLY A 34 3.34 13.33 6.75
N VAL A 35 2.90 12.79 5.61
CA VAL A 35 3.79 12.43 4.50
C VAL A 35 4.41 13.67 3.87
N ALA A 36 3.63 14.70 3.57
CA ALA A 36 4.11 15.90 2.89
C ALA A 36 5.11 16.72 3.74
N GLU A 37 4.96 16.73 5.06
CA GLU A 37 5.74 17.59 5.96
C GLU A 37 6.95 16.88 6.58
N HIS A 38 6.93 15.57 6.76
CA HIS A 38 7.99 14.83 7.46
C HIS A 38 8.72 13.79 6.62
N SER A 39 8.33 13.63 5.36
CA SER A 39 8.94 12.64 4.50
C SER A 39 9.65 13.31 3.34
N ASN A 40 10.89 12.89 3.06
CA ASN A 40 11.51 13.06 1.75
C ASN A 40 10.82 12.16 0.70
N PHE A 41 9.51 11.92 0.85
CA PHE A 41 8.68 11.00 0.09
C PHE A 41 8.76 11.30 -1.40
N ALA A 42 8.71 12.59 -1.74
CA ALA A 42 8.85 13.11 -3.09
C ALA A 42 10.23 12.81 -3.71
N GLU A 43 11.29 12.85 -2.89
CA GLU A 43 12.67 12.69 -3.36
C GLU A 43 13.09 11.22 -3.42
N ARG A 44 12.47 10.35 -2.61
CA ARG A 44 12.89 8.94 -2.43
C ARG A 44 11.70 7.95 -2.40
N PRO A 45 10.82 7.93 -3.43
CA PRO A 45 9.63 7.07 -3.46
C PRO A 45 9.97 5.57 -3.38
N MET A 46 11.12 5.17 -3.95
CA MET A 46 11.60 3.79 -3.89
C MET A 46 12.01 3.36 -2.47
N ASP A 47 12.50 4.29 -1.64
CA ASP A 47 12.89 3.97 -0.26
C ASP A 47 11.67 3.76 0.62
N ARG A 48 10.57 4.51 0.41
CA ARG A 48 9.32 4.23 1.13
C ARG A 48 8.67 2.94 0.66
N LEU A 49 8.66 2.67 -0.65
CA LEU A 49 8.18 1.40 -1.17
C LEU A 49 8.98 0.24 -0.54
N ARG A 50 10.31 0.37 -0.50
CA ARG A 50 11.19 -0.58 0.19
C ARG A 50 10.81 -0.72 1.66
N ALA A 51 10.73 0.36 2.44
CA ALA A 51 10.39 0.31 3.86
C ALA A 51 9.03 -0.37 4.12
N THR A 52 8.02 -0.05 3.31
CA THR A 52 6.68 -0.65 3.43
C THR A 52 6.70 -2.14 3.09
N MET A 53 7.33 -2.53 1.97
CA MET A 53 7.43 -3.93 1.57
C MET A 53 8.26 -4.73 2.56
N THR A 54 9.39 -4.19 3.01
CA THR A 54 10.22 -4.77 4.07
C THR A 54 9.38 -5.02 5.35
N TYR A 55 8.54 -4.06 5.75
CA TYR A 55 7.64 -4.23 6.89
C TYR A 55 6.59 -5.31 6.67
N VAL A 56 5.84 -5.24 5.56
CA VAL A 56 4.78 -6.20 5.25
C VAL A 56 5.35 -7.61 5.14
N TYR A 57 6.48 -7.79 4.45
CA TYR A 57 7.12 -9.10 4.33
C TYR A 57 7.67 -9.61 5.66
N ALA A 58 8.21 -8.74 6.54
CA ALA A 58 8.62 -9.15 7.89
C ALA A 58 7.43 -9.62 8.73
N VAL A 59 6.27 -8.97 8.64
CA VAL A 59 5.06 -9.39 9.36
C VAL A 59 4.54 -10.74 8.87
N VAL A 60 4.55 -10.96 7.54
CA VAL A 60 3.94 -12.15 6.94
C VAL A 60 4.87 -13.37 6.95
N TYR A 61 6.18 -13.17 6.75
CA TYR A 61 7.16 -14.25 6.55
C TYR A 61 8.39 -14.18 7.46
N GLY A 62 8.60 -13.07 8.18
CA GLY A 62 9.80 -12.86 8.98
C GLY A 62 9.80 -13.65 10.29
N SER A 63 10.99 -13.83 10.86
CA SER A 63 11.15 -14.29 12.25
C SER A 63 10.70 -13.21 13.24
N GLU A 64 10.47 -13.59 14.50
CA GLU A 64 10.17 -12.62 15.56
C GLU A 64 11.26 -11.55 15.71
N GLU A 65 12.53 -11.92 15.50
CA GLU A 65 13.66 -11.00 15.59
C GLU A 65 13.63 -9.99 14.45
N GLN A 66 13.43 -10.45 13.21
CA GLN A 66 13.28 -9.58 12.05
C GLN A 66 12.10 -8.62 12.24
N LEU A 67 10.97 -9.13 12.72
CA LEU A 67 9.80 -8.30 13.02
C LEU A 67 10.10 -7.25 14.10
N LYS A 68 10.80 -7.61 15.18
CA LYS A 68 11.23 -6.67 16.23
C LYS A 68 12.13 -5.56 15.67
N THR A 69 13.09 -5.92 14.81
CA THR A 69 14.02 -4.95 14.18
C THR A 69 13.28 -3.96 13.29
N VAL A 70 12.44 -4.45 12.38
CA VAL A 70 11.64 -3.60 11.48
C VAL A 70 10.66 -2.73 12.29
N ARG A 71 9.99 -3.27 13.30
CA ARG A 71 9.09 -2.50 14.17
C ARG A 71 9.81 -1.34 14.85
N ARG A 72 11.04 -1.56 15.36
CA ARG A 72 11.87 -0.48 15.94
C ARG A 72 12.23 0.58 14.91
N ALA A 73 12.59 0.17 13.69
CA ALA A 73 12.92 1.11 12.61
C ALA A 73 11.71 1.97 12.21
N VAL A 74 10.54 1.36 12.04
CA VAL A 74 9.29 2.07 11.75
C VAL A 74 8.92 3.02 12.89
N ASN A 75 8.98 2.58 14.15
CA ASN A 75 8.67 3.45 15.30
C ASN A 75 9.60 4.67 15.36
N ARG A 76 10.89 4.49 15.06
CA ARG A 76 11.86 5.60 15.01
C ARG A 76 11.50 6.59 13.89
N ALA A 77 11.11 6.08 12.72
CA ALA A 77 10.68 6.91 11.60
C ALA A 77 9.34 7.62 11.86
N HIS A 78 8.42 6.99 12.59
CA HIS A 78 7.12 7.56 12.97
C HIS A 78 7.21 8.54 14.14
N ALA A 79 8.22 8.42 15.02
CA ALA A 79 8.42 9.29 16.18
C ALA A 79 8.30 10.80 15.87
N PRO A 80 8.98 11.36 14.85
CA PRO A 80 8.87 12.78 14.52
C PRO A 80 7.61 13.17 13.75
N VAL A 81 6.82 12.22 13.24
CA VAL A 81 5.66 12.48 12.38
C VAL A 81 4.44 12.81 13.25
N ARG A 82 4.42 14.05 13.75
CA ARG A 82 3.33 14.56 14.57
C ARG A 82 3.24 16.08 14.44
N ARG A 83 2.02 16.60 14.49
CA ARG A 83 1.73 18.02 14.54
C ARG A 83 0.45 18.25 15.31
N GLU A 84 0.48 19.20 16.24
CA GLU A 84 -0.70 19.61 16.99
C GLU A 84 -1.72 20.32 16.07
N PRO A 85 -3.03 20.24 16.38
CA PRO A 85 -4.06 20.98 15.64
C PRO A 85 -3.83 22.49 15.69
N ASP A 86 -4.12 23.18 14.60
CA ASP A 86 -4.14 24.65 14.53
C ASP A 86 -5.14 25.15 13.49
N GLY A 87 -5.10 26.46 13.17
CA GLY A 87 -6.00 27.06 12.19
C GLY A 87 -5.85 26.52 10.76
N ALA A 88 -4.79 25.78 10.45
CA ALA A 88 -4.49 25.24 9.12
C ALA A 88 -4.65 23.71 9.02
N THR A 89 -4.66 22.98 10.13
CA THR A 89 -4.81 21.51 10.14
C THR A 89 -5.50 21.00 11.41
N LYS A 90 -6.17 19.86 11.31
CA LYS A 90 -6.69 19.12 12.49
C LYS A 90 -5.58 18.43 13.30
N GLY A 91 -4.33 18.60 12.91
CA GLY A 91 -3.20 17.89 13.48
C GLY A 91 -3.11 16.46 12.96
N TYR A 92 -1.98 15.81 13.21
CA TYR A 92 -1.76 14.41 12.86
C TYR A 92 -0.72 13.78 13.78
N ASN A 93 -0.76 12.46 13.88
CA ASN A 93 0.24 11.68 14.61
C ASN A 93 0.33 10.31 13.96
N ALA A 94 1.54 9.85 13.60
CA ALA A 94 1.72 8.52 13.00
C ALA A 94 1.40 7.34 13.94
N PHE A 95 1.19 7.62 15.23
CA PHE A 95 0.68 6.66 16.23
C PHE A 95 -0.83 6.78 16.45
N ASP A 96 -1.55 7.63 15.72
CA ASP A 96 -3.02 7.69 15.76
C ASP A 96 -3.62 6.39 15.22
N ALA A 97 -4.45 5.73 16.02
CA ALA A 97 -5.00 4.42 15.69
C ALA A 97 -5.91 4.46 14.46
N GLU A 98 -6.63 5.55 14.24
CA GLU A 98 -7.49 5.73 13.06
C GLU A 98 -6.66 5.84 11.78
N SER A 99 -5.59 6.64 11.78
CA SER A 99 -4.66 6.72 10.64
C SER A 99 -3.96 5.38 10.38
N GLN A 100 -3.56 4.65 11.43
CA GLN A 100 -2.97 3.31 11.27
C GLN A 100 -3.97 2.31 10.68
N LEU A 101 -5.22 2.34 11.15
CA LEU A 101 -6.30 1.54 10.61
C LEU A 101 -6.52 1.84 9.13
N TRP A 102 -6.61 3.13 8.76
CA TRP A 102 -6.77 3.55 7.37
C TRP A 102 -5.63 3.04 6.48
N VAL A 103 -4.38 3.21 6.90
CA VAL A 103 -3.22 2.73 6.15
C VAL A 103 -3.30 1.22 5.91
N VAL A 104 -3.59 0.42 6.94
CA VAL A 104 -3.68 -1.05 6.80
C VAL A 104 -4.91 -1.46 5.98
N ALA A 105 -6.04 -0.76 6.11
CA ALA A 105 -7.24 -0.99 5.33
C ALA A 105 -6.98 -0.80 3.82
N THR A 106 -6.27 0.26 3.43
CA THR A 106 -5.88 0.47 2.02
C THR A 106 -4.95 -0.61 1.50
N LEU A 107 -4.08 -1.18 2.33
CA LEU A 107 -3.24 -2.31 1.95
C LEU A 107 -4.06 -3.59 1.73
N TYR A 108 -5.02 -3.87 2.60
CA TYR A 108 -5.91 -5.03 2.49
C TYR A 108 -6.75 -4.94 1.21
N GLU A 109 -7.51 -3.86 1.06
CA GLU A 109 -8.46 -3.75 -0.02
C GLU A 109 -7.75 -3.62 -1.38
N THR A 110 -6.59 -2.93 -1.45
CA THR A 110 -5.76 -2.94 -2.66
C THR A 110 -5.25 -4.33 -3.01
N ALA A 111 -4.76 -5.09 -2.03
CA ALA A 111 -4.21 -6.41 -2.28
C ALA A 111 -5.29 -7.38 -2.79
N VAL A 112 -6.47 -7.40 -2.14
CA VAL A 112 -7.60 -8.23 -2.58
C VAL A 112 -8.07 -7.81 -3.96
N THR A 113 -8.27 -6.51 -4.21
CA THR A 113 -8.71 -5.99 -5.51
C THR A 113 -7.76 -6.39 -6.64
N VAL A 114 -6.45 -6.21 -6.45
CA VAL A 114 -5.46 -6.59 -7.47
C VAL A 114 -5.39 -8.12 -7.61
N TYR A 115 -5.41 -8.86 -6.51
CA TYR A 115 -5.36 -10.32 -6.53
C TYR A 115 -6.53 -10.89 -7.32
N GLU A 116 -7.77 -10.48 -7.01
CA GLU A 116 -8.97 -11.01 -7.65
C GLU A 116 -9.09 -10.61 -9.13
N GLN A 117 -8.58 -9.44 -9.52
CA GLN A 117 -8.50 -9.04 -10.93
C GLN A 117 -7.55 -9.93 -11.76
N ILE A 118 -6.57 -10.57 -11.12
CA ILE A 118 -5.54 -11.38 -11.78
C ILE A 118 -5.84 -12.88 -11.68
N HIS A 119 -6.29 -13.35 -10.52
CA HIS A 119 -6.48 -14.76 -10.21
C HIS A 119 -7.96 -15.19 -10.19
N GLY A 120 -8.89 -14.24 -10.28
CA GLY A 120 -10.31 -14.48 -10.07
C GLY A 120 -10.72 -14.34 -8.61
N LYS A 121 -12.03 -14.33 -8.37
CA LYS A 121 -12.61 -14.12 -7.04
C LYS A 121 -12.16 -15.22 -6.07
N LEU A 122 -11.81 -14.83 -4.85
CA LEU A 122 -11.54 -15.75 -3.75
C LEU A 122 -12.84 -16.43 -3.29
N ASP A 123 -12.76 -17.68 -2.85
CA ASP A 123 -13.85 -18.28 -2.09
C ASP A 123 -14.00 -17.58 -0.72
N ASP A 124 -15.22 -17.60 -0.18
CA ASP A 124 -15.55 -16.81 1.01
C ASP A 124 -14.76 -17.23 2.25
N ASP A 125 -14.52 -18.54 2.44
CA ASP A 125 -13.74 -19.06 3.58
C ASP A 125 -12.28 -18.59 3.52
N THR A 126 -11.68 -18.60 2.33
CA THR A 126 -10.32 -18.09 2.11
C THR A 126 -10.26 -16.58 2.27
N ALA A 127 -11.25 -15.85 1.76
CA ALA A 127 -11.35 -14.40 1.93
C ALA A 127 -11.49 -13.98 3.41
N ASP A 128 -12.32 -14.67 4.19
CA ASP A 128 -12.49 -14.43 5.64
C ASP A 128 -11.23 -14.77 6.43
N ARG A 129 -10.48 -15.79 6.02
CA ARG A 129 -9.20 -16.13 6.65
C ARG A 129 -8.13 -15.08 6.35
N ILE A 130 -7.98 -14.70 5.08
CA ILE A 130 -7.06 -13.63 4.66
C ILE A 130 -7.38 -12.33 5.40
N TYR A 131 -8.66 -11.99 5.50
CA TYR A 131 -9.12 -10.79 6.22
C TYR A 131 -8.66 -10.77 7.68
N ARG A 132 -8.87 -11.87 8.41
CA ARG A 132 -8.43 -11.99 9.82
C ARG A 132 -6.91 -11.95 9.96
N GLU A 133 -6.19 -12.57 9.02
CA GLU A 133 -4.72 -12.56 9.03
C GLU A 133 -4.15 -11.16 8.73
N TYR A 134 -4.85 -10.35 7.93
CA TYR A 134 -4.44 -8.98 7.59
C TYR A 134 -4.35 -8.06 8.80
N ALA A 135 -5.15 -8.32 9.85
CA ALA A 135 -5.06 -7.58 11.12
C ALA A 135 -3.65 -7.61 11.73
N ARG A 136 -2.83 -8.63 11.43
CA ARG A 136 -1.43 -8.73 11.88
C ARG A 136 -0.57 -7.58 11.35
N ILE A 137 -0.84 -7.08 10.14
CA ILE A 137 -0.11 -5.96 9.52
C ILE A 137 -0.32 -4.66 10.30
N GLY A 138 -1.48 -4.46 10.91
CA GLY A 138 -1.69 -3.31 11.80
C GLY A 138 -1.19 -3.55 13.22
N THR A 139 -1.58 -4.68 13.81
CA THR A 139 -1.33 -4.98 15.23
C THR A 139 0.14 -5.21 15.54
N ALA A 140 0.96 -5.61 14.55
CA ALA A 140 2.41 -5.70 14.70
C ALA A 140 3.09 -4.33 14.91
N LEU A 141 2.41 -3.21 14.60
CA LEU A 141 2.84 -1.87 14.99
C LEU A 141 2.16 -1.43 16.29
N GLN A 142 1.13 -0.58 16.22
CA GLN A 142 0.43 -0.03 17.38
C GLN A 142 -1.09 -0.05 17.24
N LEU A 143 -1.64 -0.57 16.13
CA LEU A 143 -3.08 -0.65 15.96
C LEU A 143 -3.66 -1.62 17.00
N PRO A 144 -4.57 -1.18 17.89
CA PRO A 144 -5.26 -2.10 18.79
C PRO A 144 -6.09 -3.11 17.99
N ALA A 145 -6.08 -4.38 18.41
CA ALA A 145 -6.73 -5.45 17.65
C ALA A 145 -8.26 -5.27 17.51
N ASP A 146 -8.89 -4.65 18.49
CA ASP A 146 -10.32 -4.31 18.53
C ASP A 146 -10.70 -3.16 17.58
N ARG A 147 -9.72 -2.45 17.03
CA ARG A 147 -9.95 -1.41 16.00
C ARG A 147 -10.03 -1.96 14.59
N TRP A 148 -9.50 -3.16 14.33
CA TRP A 148 -9.73 -3.83 13.05
C TRP A 148 -11.21 -4.25 12.98
N PRO A 149 -11.94 -4.00 11.88
CA PRO A 149 -13.35 -4.38 11.82
C PRO A 149 -13.54 -5.89 12.04
N ALA A 150 -14.67 -6.27 12.62
CA ALA A 150 -14.86 -7.63 13.12
C ALA A 150 -14.88 -8.67 11.98
N ASP A 151 -15.40 -8.29 10.82
CA ASP A 151 -15.55 -9.13 9.64
C ASP A 151 -15.53 -8.29 8.34
N ARG A 152 -15.60 -8.97 7.19
CA ARG A 152 -15.59 -8.32 5.88
C ARG A 152 -16.80 -7.40 5.63
N ALA A 153 -17.95 -7.64 6.28
CA ALA A 153 -19.12 -6.79 6.12
C ALA A 153 -18.95 -5.47 6.88
N ALA A 154 -18.48 -5.53 8.13
CA ALA A 154 -18.09 -4.37 8.92
C ALA A 154 -16.96 -3.58 8.23
N PHE A 155 -15.99 -4.28 7.63
CA PHE A 155 -14.95 -3.64 6.82
C PHE A 155 -15.52 -2.91 5.60
N ALA A 156 -16.43 -3.53 4.85
CA ALA A 156 -17.04 -2.89 3.68
C ALA A 156 -17.77 -1.59 4.06
N ALA A 157 -18.55 -1.61 5.14
CA ALA A 157 -19.22 -0.40 5.65
C ALA A 157 -18.23 0.69 6.07
N TYR A 158 -17.17 0.34 6.79
CA TYR A 158 -16.08 1.26 7.15
C TYR A 158 -15.39 1.82 5.91
N TRP A 159 -15.05 0.96 4.95
CA TRP A 159 -14.36 1.33 3.71
C TRP A 159 -15.17 2.33 2.89
N ASP A 160 -16.47 2.05 2.68
CA ASP A 160 -17.35 2.90 1.90
C ASP A 160 -17.55 4.28 2.55
N ASP A 161 -17.64 4.34 3.88
CA ASP A 161 -17.74 5.59 4.64
C ASP A 161 -16.45 6.42 4.51
N GLN A 162 -15.29 5.80 4.76
CA GLN A 162 -14.00 6.47 4.64
C GLN A 162 -13.78 6.98 3.21
N VAL A 163 -13.91 6.12 2.20
CA VAL A 163 -13.67 6.47 0.80
C VAL A 163 -14.56 7.61 0.33
N ARG A 164 -15.82 7.66 0.78
CA ARG A 164 -16.74 8.76 0.45
C ARG A 164 -16.29 10.10 1.01
N GLY A 165 -15.63 10.11 2.18
CA GLY A 165 -15.14 11.33 2.83
C GLY A 165 -13.77 11.83 2.33
N LEU A 166 -13.09 11.06 1.48
CA LEU A 166 -11.75 11.41 0.99
C LEU A 166 -11.81 12.49 -0.10
N HIS A 167 -11.04 13.54 0.10
CA HIS A 167 -10.83 14.62 -0.87
C HIS A 167 -9.35 14.99 -0.88
N PRO A 168 -8.59 14.59 -1.93
CA PRO A 168 -7.19 14.96 -2.06
C PRO A 168 -7.03 16.48 -2.08
N ASP A 169 -6.17 17.01 -1.21
CA ASP A 169 -5.83 18.42 -1.17
C ASP A 169 -4.52 18.72 -1.92
N ASP A 170 -4.09 19.99 -1.91
CA ASP A 170 -2.86 20.41 -2.58
C ASP A 170 -1.61 19.67 -2.10
N LYS A 171 -1.55 19.27 -0.82
CA LYS A 171 -0.41 18.49 -0.30
C LYS A 171 -0.46 17.07 -0.87
N ALA A 172 -1.62 16.43 -0.86
CA ALA A 172 -1.82 15.12 -1.46
C ALA A 172 -1.50 15.13 -2.97
N LEU A 173 -1.92 16.16 -3.70
CA LEU A 173 -1.63 16.35 -5.12
C LEU A 173 -0.13 16.47 -5.42
N ARG A 174 0.60 17.26 -4.62
CA ARG A 174 2.06 17.38 -4.76
C ARG A 174 2.75 16.04 -4.52
N VAL A 175 2.39 15.37 -3.44
CA VAL A 175 2.88 14.04 -3.06
C VAL A 175 2.60 13.02 -4.18
N ALA A 176 1.38 12.99 -4.73
CA ALA A 176 1.02 12.12 -5.83
C ALA A 176 1.83 12.41 -7.11
N ARG A 177 2.01 13.69 -7.45
CA ARG A 177 2.82 14.09 -8.61
C ARG A 177 4.26 13.62 -8.46
N ASP A 178 4.87 13.84 -7.31
CA ASP A 178 6.28 13.51 -7.10
C ASP A 178 6.49 11.98 -7.10
N LEU A 179 5.51 11.21 -6.60
CA LEU A 179 5.48 9.75 -6.70
C LEU A 179 5.37 9.26 -8.15
N LEU A 180 4.49 9.86 -8.94
CA LEU A 180 4.08 9.36 -10.26
C LEU A 180 4.93 9.93 -11.40
N TYR A 181 5.64 11.02 -11.16
CA TYR A 181 6.51 11.72 -12.10
C TYR A 181 7.87 11.99 -11.44
N PRO A 182 8.61 10.95 -11.02
CA PRO A 182 9.87 11.12 -10.32
C PRO A 182 10.89 11.86 -11.21
N ALA A 183 11.50 12.91 -10.66
CA ALA A 183 12.46 13.75 -11.37
C ALA A 183 13.80 13.04 -11.66
N GLY A 184 14.11 11.97 -10.93
CA GLY A 184 15.34 11.19 -11.06
C GLY A 184 15.11 9.69 -10.85
N GLY A 185 16.15 8.91 -11.11
CA GLY A 185 16.14 7.46 -10.93
C GLY A 185 16.69 6.69 -12.13
N PRO A 186 16.89 5.38 -11.98
CA PRO A 186 17.44 4.53 -13.03
C PRO A 186 16.49 4.44 -14.23
N LEU A 187 17.04 4.20 -15.43
CA LEU A 187 16.28 4.21 -16.69
C LEU A 187 15.08 3.26 -16.67
N PHE A 188 15.22 2.07 -16.06
CA PHE A 188 14.12 1.11 -15.97
C PHE A 188 12.90 1.66 -15.22
N LEU A 189 13.10 2.53 -14.22
CA LEU A 189 12.00 3.15 -13.49
C LEU A 189 11.19 4.04 -14.43
N ARG A 190 11.87 4.89 -15.21
CA ARG A 190 11.23 5.76 -16.21
C ARG A 190 10.43 4.98 -17.26
N LEU A 191 10.86 3.76 -17.59
CA LEU A 191 10.14 2.88 -18.52
C LEU A 191 8.88 2.26 -17.91
N VAL A 192 8.87 1.96 -16.60
CA VAL A 192 7.73 1.35 -15.91
C VAL A 192 6.69 2.39 -15.48
N MET A 193 7.11 3.63 -15.17
CA MET A 193 6.21 4.66 -14.62
C MET A 193 4.94 4.96 -15.44
N PRO A 194 4.95 5.01 -16.79
CA PRO A 194 3.72 5.21 -17.56
C PRO A 194 2.67 4.12 -17.31
N LEU A 195 3.11 2.85 -17.20
CA LEU A 195 2.23 1.75 -16.87
C LEU A 195 1.76 1.83 -15.41
N ALA A 196 2.67 2.13 -14.47
CA ALA A 196 2.33 2.28 -13.06
C ALA A 196 1.28 3.39 -12.83
N ARG A 197 1.42 4.53 -13.51
CA ARG A 197 0.42 5.62 -13.50
C ARG A 197 -0.92 5.17 -14.06
N PHE A 198 -0.90 4.47 -15.19
CA PHE A 198 -2.12 3.99 -15.83
C PHE A 198 -2.88 2.98 -14.96
N LEU A 199 -2.17 2.05 -14.33
CA LEU A 199 -2.75 1.08 -13.40
C LEU A 199 -3.25 1.78 -12.13
N THR A 200 -2.46 2.70 -11.58
CA THR A 200 -2.86 3.49 -10.40
C THR A 200 -4.17 4.23 -10.66
N ALA A 201 -4.25 4.98 -11.76
CA ALA A 201 -5.47 5.70 -12.13
C ALA A 201 -6.65 4.73 -12.34
N GLY A 202 -6.47 3.65 -13.09
CA GLY A 202 -7.55 2.70 -13.37
C GLY A 202 -8.04 1.89 -12.16
N LEU A 203 -7.22 1.76 -11.11
CA LEU A 203 -7.59 1.07 -9.88
C LEU A 203 -8.23 1.98 -8.83
N LEU A 204 -8.14 3.31 -8.96
CA LEU A 204 -8.73 4.25 -8.01
C LEU A 204 -10.26 4.35 -8.17
N PRO A 205 -11.01 4.62 -7.09
CA PRO A 205 -12.39 5.09 -7.18
C PRO A 205 -12.51 6.34 -8.05
N ASP A 206 -13.64 6.52 -8.74
CA ASP A 206 -13.80 7.56 -9.76
C ASP A 206 -13.60 8.98 -9.21
N HIS A 207 -14.20 9.32 -8.07
CA HIS A 207 -14.06 10.67 -7.48
C HIS A 207 -12.63 10.97 -7.00
N LEU A 208 -11.89 9.95 -6.56
CA LEU A 208 -10.47 10.12 -6.20
C LEU A 208 -9.59 10.22 -7.43
N ARG A 209 -9.89 9.46 -8.48
CA ARG A 209 -9.18 9.56 -9.75
C ARG A 209 -9.29 10.99 -10.31
N GLU A 210 -10.49 11.56 -10.29
CA GLU A 210 -10.74 12.95 -10.65
C GLU A 210 -10.09 13.93 -9.66
N GLY A 211 -10.20 13.67 -8.36
CA GLY A 211 -9.58 14.48 -7.31
C GLY A 211 -8.05 14.57 -7.40
N PHE A 212 -7.40 13.53 -7.94
CA PHE A 212 -5.96 13.54 -8.24
C PHE A 212 -5.61 14.10 -9.63
N GLY A 213 -6.62 14.54 -10.41
CA GLY A 213 -6.44 15.17 -11.72
C GLY A 213 -6.16 14.19 -12.87
N PHE A 214 -6.52 12.91 -12.74
CA PHE A 214 -6.39 11.98 -13.86
C PHE A 214 -7.58 12.08 -14.80
N GLU A 215 -7.31 12.45 -16.05
CA GLU A 215 -8.30 12.32 -17.12
C GLU A 215 -8.59 10.85 -17.42
N TRP A 216 -9.87 10.47 -17.39
CA TRP A 216 -10.29 9.08 -17.59
C TRP A 216 -11.45 8.94 -18.57
N SER A 217 -11.11 8.72 -19.83
CA SER A 217 -12.07 8.45 -20.90
C SER A 217 -12.57 7.00 -20.92
N ALA A 218 -13.70 6.76 -21.56
CA ALA A 218 -14.21 5.41 -21.83
C ALA A 218 -13.20 4.55 -22.63
N GLY A 219 -12.35 5.17 -23.45
CA GLY A 219 -11.26 4.48 -24.16
C GLY A 219 -10.16 3.98 -23.21
N GLN A 220 -9.79 4.79 -22.21
CA GLN A 220 -8.85 4.39 -21.17
C GLN A 220 -9.43 3.27 -20.29
N ALA A 221 -10.72 3.34 -19.93
CA ALA A 221 -11.40 2.28 -19.18
C ALA A 221 -11.33 0.93 -19.91
N ARG A 222 -11.71 0.88 -21.20
CA ARG A 222 -11.59 -0.35 -22.02
C ARG A 222 -10.16 -0.85 -22.14
N ARG A 223 -9.19 0.06 -22.28
CA ARG A 223 -7.76 -0.30 -22.33
C ARG A 223 -7.30 -0.88 -20.99
N PHE A 224 -7.76 -0.34 -19.87
CA PHE A 224 -7.44 -0.81 -18.53
C PHE A 224 -7.99 -2.22 -18.31
N GLU A 225 -9.27 -2.45 -18.59
CA GLU A 225 -9.87 -3.78 -18.53
C GLU A 225 -9.12 -4.81 -19.39
N ARG A 226 -8.73 -4.42 -20.60
CA ARG A 226 -7.93 -5.29 -21.49
C ARG A 226 -6.56 -5.59 -20.89
N THR A 227 -5.89 -4.59 -20.32
CA THR A 227 -4.60 -4.76 -19.64
C THR A 227 -4.73 -5.71 -18.46
N MET A 228 -5.70 -5.51 -17.57
CA MET A 228 -5.92 -6.39 -16.41
C MET A 228 -6.28 -7.81 -16.83
N ARG A 229 -7.14 -7.98 -17.84
CA ARG A 229 -7.48 -9.30 -18.40
C ARG A 229 -6.27 -10.00 -19.04
N MET A 230 -5.38 -9.25 -19.67
CA MET A 230 -4.15 -9.80 -20.23
C MET A 230 -3.18 -10.20 -19.11
N MET A 231 -3.03 -9.36 -18.08
CA MET A 231 -2.24 -9.67 -16.90
C MET A 231 -2.77 -10.93 -16.18
N GLY A 232 -4.09 -11.07 -16.01
CA GLY A 232 -4.72 -12.27 -15.45
C GLY A 232 -4.53 -13.55 -16.29
N ARG A 233 -4.21 -13.41 -17.59
CA ARG A 233 -3.83 -14.56 -18.43
C ARG A 233 -2.33 -14.85 -18.35
N VAL A 234 -1.49 -13.84 -18.34
CA VAL A 234 -0.03 -14.03 -18.42
C VAL A 234 0.58 -14.30 -17.06
N TYR A 235 0.23 -13.49 -16.04
CA TYR A 235 0.88 -13.53 -14.75
C TYR A 235 0.78 -14.89 -14.05
N PRO A 236 -0.39 -15.55 -13.94
CA PRO A 236 -0.49 -16.85 -13.26
C PRO A 236 0.30 -17.98 -13.94
N ARG A 237 0.69 -17.80 -15.22
CA ARG A 237 1.51 -18.76 -15.99
C ARG A 237 3.01 -18.53 -15.82
N LEU A 238 3.42 -17.44 -15.18
CA LEU A 238 4.83 -17.19 -14.90
C LEU A 238 5.36 -18.19 -13.86
N PRO A 239 6.62 -18.64 -13.99
CA PRO A 239 7.27 -19.46 -12.98
C PRO A 239 7.20 -18.80 -11.60
N GLU A 240 6.98 -19.62 -10.58
CA GLU A 240 6.83 -19.16 -9.19
C GLU A 240 8.01 -18.29 -8.73
N ARG A 241 9.25 -18.66 -9.08
CA ARG A 241 10.45 -17.87 -8.78
C ARG A 241 10.40 -16.42 -9.29
N ILE A 242 9.65 -16.15 -10.37
CA ILE A 242 9.48 -14.80 -10.92
C ILE A 242 8.36 -14.09 -10.16
N ARG A 243 7.25 -14.78 -9.92
CA ARG A 243 6.10 -14.22 -9.18
C ARG A 243 6.47 -13.84 -7.76
N HIS A 244 7.27 -14.67 -7.08
CA HIS A 244 7.67 -14.50 -5.70
C HIS A 244 8.99 -13.73 -5.51
N TRP A 245 9.65 -13.32 -6.60
CA TRP A 245 10.94 -12.62 -6.55
C TRP A 245 10.93 -11.39 -5.62
N PRO A 246 9.88 -10.52 -5.60
CA PRO A 246 9.88 -9.37 -4.69
C PRO A 246 9.94 -9.78 -3.21
N ARG A 247 9.16 -10.78 -2.79
CA ARG A 247 9.21 -11.32 -1.43
C ARG A 247 10.62 -11.75 -1.08
N ASP A 248 11.24 -12.57 -1.94
CA ASP A 248 12.57 -13.12 -1.69
C ASP A 248 13.65 -12.02 -1.66
N TYR A 249 13.53 -11.01 -2.54
CA TYR A 249 14.43 -9.86 -2.60
C TYR A 249 14.39 -9.02 -1.31
N TYR A 250 13.19 -8.67 -0.82
CA TYR A 250 13.06 -7.84 0.39
C TYR A 250 13.40 -8.64 1.67
N LEU A 251 12.99 -9.91 1.77
CA LEU A 251 13.36 -10.78 2.89
C LEU A 251 14.87 -11.04 2.95
N GLY A 252 15.52 -11.25 1.80
CA GLY A 252 16.98 -11.45 1.76
C GLY A 252 17.77 -10.23 2.27
N ARG A 253 17.22 -9.01 2.11
CA ARG A 253 17.85 -7.79 2.62
C ARG A 253 17.61 -7.52 4.10
N LEU A 254 16.53 -8.07 4.68
CA LEU A 254 16.26 -7.99 6.12
C LEU A 254 17.34 -8.69 6.97
N VAL A 255 17.96 -9.74 6.42
CA VAL A 255 19.02 -10.49 7.10
C VAL A 255 20.32 -9.67 7.23
N VAL A 256 20.56 -8.72 6.32
CA VAL A 256 21.82 -7.97 6.24
C VAL A 256 21.83 -6.68 7.10
N GLU A 257 20.66 -6.07 7.34
CA GLU A 257 20.57 -4.84 8.17
C GLU A 257 20.62 -5.12 9.69
N ALA A 258 20.57 -6.39 10.13
CA ALA A 258 20.69 -6.76 11.54
C ALA A 258 22.15 -6.73 12.07
N GLU A 259 23.16 -6.63 11.20
CA GLU A 259 24.58 -6.67 11.58
C GLU A 259 25.34 -5.34 11.40
N VAL A 260 24.68 -4.23 11.07
CA VAL A 260 25.38 -2.95 10.90
C VAL A 260 25.05 -2.00 12.05
N PRO A 261 25.97 -1.78 13.01
CA PRO A 261 25.86 -0.67 13.95
C PRO A 261 26.11 0.62 13.16
N HIS A 262 25.06 1.41 12.94
CA HIS A 262 25.24 2.78 12.49
C HIS A 262 25.73 3.63 13.67
N ALA A 263 27.03 3.94 13.64
CA ALA A 263 27.70 4.98 14.42
C ALA A 263 27.27 6.38 13.98
#